data_AF-A0A483K5S9-F1
#
_entry.id   AF-A0A483K5S9-F1
#
_cell.length_a   1.000
_cell.length_b   1.000
_cell.length_c   1.000
_cell.angle_alpha   90.00
_cell.angle_beta   90.00
_cell.angle_gamma   90.00
#
_symmetry.space_group_name_H-M   'P 1'
#
loop_
_entity.id
_entity.type
_entity.pdbx_description
1 polymer ?
#
loop_
_entity_poly.entity_id
_entity_poly.type
_entity_poly.pdbx_seq_one_letter_code
_entity_poly.pdbx_strand_id
1 'polypeptide(L)'
;MSQVVNAITSSSKRSYRKGNPLSAAERQQKAVARKKETHKEVRVFVKDALKDKLQVMCENAGMTQAEMIELLIQRASVKQDSNVTTSHS
;
A
#
# COMPACT_ATOMS: atom_id res chain seq x y z
N MET A 1 -14.43 -40.61 50.22
CA MET A 1 -13.67 -41.12 49.06
C MET A 1 -14.13 -40.36 47.83
N SER A 2 -13.39 -39.32 47.46
CA SER A 2 -13.77 -38.37 46.40
C SER A 2 -13.27 -38.89 45.05
N GLN A 3 -14.16 -39.43 44.22
CA GLN A 3 -13.80 -39.78 42.84
C GLN A 3 -13.82 -38.50 41.99
N VAL A 4 -12.63 -37.97 41.71
CA VAL A 4 -12.42 -37.02 40.62
C VAL A 4 -12.52 -37.83 39.33
N VAL A 5 -13.67 -37.74 38.67
CA VAL A 5 -13.80 -38.21 37.29
C VAL A 5 -12.92 -37.29 36.44
N ASN A 6 -11.74 -37.78 36.07
CA ASN A 6 -10.87 -37.11 35.13
C ASN A 6 -11.66 -36.98 33.82
N ALA A 7 -12.08 -35.76 33.51
CA ALA A 7 -12.63 -35.39 32.22
C ALA A 7 -11.56 -35.65 31.16
N ILE A 8 -11.64 -36.81 30.50
CA ILE A 8 -10.90 -37.11 29.29
C ILE A 8 -11.46 -36.20 28.20
N THR A 9 -10.95 -34.97 28.16
CA THR A 9 -11.11 -34.09 27.02
C THR A 9 -10.22 -34.64 25.92
N SER A 10 -10.77 -35.53 25.09
CA SER A 10 -10.15 -35.96 23.84
C SER A 10 -10.18 -34.82 22.81
N SER A 11 -9.51 -33.71 23.12
CA SER A 11 -9.18 -32.69 22.14
C SER A 11 -8.05 -33.24 21.28
N SER A 12 -8.43 -34.02 20.27
CA SER A 12 -7.52 -34.49 19.24
C SER A 12 -6.92 -33.27 18.55
N LYS A 13 -5.67 -32.93 18.89
CA LYS A 13 -4.94 -31.79 18.34
C LYS A 13 -4.95 -31.90 16.82
N ARG A 14 -5.62 -30.95 16.15
CA ARG A 14 -5.67 -30.87 14.69
C ARG A 14 -4.22 -30.84 14.17
N SER A 15 -3.82 -31.79 13.34
CA SER A 15 -2.46 -31.83 12.80
C SER A 15 -2.18 -30.51 12.07
N TYR A 16 -1.14 -29.81 12.51
CA TYR A 16 -0.75 -28.53 11.92
C TYR A 16 -0.27 -28.79 10.49
N ARG A 17 -1.13 -28.53 9.50
CA ARG A 17 -0.71 -28.40 8.11
C ARG A 17 0.00 -27.06 7.96
N LYS A 18 1.28 -27.01 8.33
CA LYS A 18 2.16 -25.97 7.80
C LYS A 18 2.25 -26.24 6.31
N GLY A 19 1.43 -25.55 5.50
CA GLY A 19 1.67 -25.49 4.07
C GLY A 19 3.12 -25.03 3.83
N ASN A 20 3.67 -25.32 2.66
CA ASN A 20 5.00 -24.80 2.34
C ASN A 20 4.98 -23.27 2.48
N PRO A 21 5.91 -22.69 3.25
CA PRO A 21 6.00 -21.24 3.36
C PRO A 21 6.26 -20.68 1.97
N LEU A 22 5.49 -19.66 1.59
CA LEU A 22 5.68 -18.95 0.32
C LEU A 22 7.14 -18.48 0.23
N SER A 23 7.74 -18.68 -0.93
CA SER A 23 9.08 -18.18 -1.19
C SER A 23 9.10 -16.65 -1.12
N ALA A 24 10.28 -16.06 -0.92
CA ALA A 24 10.44 -14.60 -0.92
C ALA A 24 9.90 -13.97 -2.23
N ALA A 25 10.10 -14.65 -3.37
CA ALA A 25 9.63 -14.21 -4.67
C ALA A 25 8.09 -14.28 -4.77
N GLU A 26 7.45 -15.36 -4.31
CA GLU A 26 5.99 -15.49 -4.34
C GLU A 26 5.31 -14.46 -3.43
N ARG A 27 5.92 -14.18 -2.27
CA ARG A 27 5.45 -13.13 -1.36
C ARG A 27 5.55 -11.75 -2.01
N GLN A 28 6.66 -11.46 -2.67
CA GLN A 28 6.86 -10.21 -3.41
C GLN A 28 5.85 -10.08 -4.55
N GLN A 29 5.64 -11.13 -5.34
CA GLN A 29 4.67 -11.15 -6.44
C GLN A 29 3.25 -10.91 -5.94
N LYS A 30 2.83 -11.56 -4.84
CA LYS A 30 1.52 -11.30 -4.22
C LYS A 30 1.39 -9.87 -3.70
N ALA A 31 2.44 -9.32 -3.10
CA ALA A 31 2.42 -7.93 -2.63
C ALA A 31 2.29 -6.94 -3.80
N VAL A 32 3.00 -7.19 -4.92
CA VAL A 32 2.89 -6.39 -6.14
C VAL A 32 1.51 -6.55 -6.79
N ALA A 33 0.98 -7.77 -6.87
CA ALA A 33 -0.35 -8.03 -7.41
C ALA A 33 -1.45 -7.25 -6.65
N ARG A 34 -1.42 -7.29 -5.31
CA ARG A 34 -2.32 -6.49 -4.47
C ARG A 34 -2.20 -4.98 -4.70
N LYS A 35 -0.98 -4.48 -4.93
CA LYS A 35 -0.78 -3.05 -5.25
C LYS A 35 -1.32 -2.70 -6.63
N LYS A 36 -1.18 -3.58 -7.63
CA LYS A 36 -1.71 -3.39 -8.98
C LYS A 36 -3.24 -3.37 -9.07
N GLU A 37 -3.92 -4.06 -8.15
CA GLU A 37 -5.40 -4.02 -8.08
C GLU A 37 -5.94 -2.63 -7.70
N THR A 38 -5.17 -1.87 -6.90
CA THR A 38 -5.61 -0.59 -6.33
C THR A 38 -4.91 0.62 -6.93
N HIS A 39 -3.69 0.46 -7.45
CA HIS A 39 -2.86 1.54 -7.97
C HIS A 39 -2.39 1.21 -9.40
N LYS A 40 -2.43 2.20 -10.29
CA LYS A 40 -1.83 2.10 -11.62
C LYS A 40 -0.39 2.59 -11.59
N GLU A 41 0.51 1.89 -12.29
CA GLU A 41 1.91 2.29 -12.39
C GLU A 41 2.07 3.49 -13.34
N VAL A 42 2.84 4.49 -12.93
CA VAL A 42 3.17 5.68 -13.75
C VAL A 42 4.68 5.72 -13.97
N ARG A 43 5.11 5.60 -15.23
CA ARG A 43 6.50 5.74 -15.65
C ARG A 43 6.66 7.05 -16.40
N VAL A 44 7.39 8.00 -15.83
CA VAL A 44 7.57 9.34 -16.39
C VAL A 44 9.04 9.74 -16.42
N PHE A 45 9.42 10.48 -17.46
CA PHE A 45 10.71 11.14 -17.54
C PHE A 45 10.51 12.63 -17.22
N VAL A 46 11.34 13.14 -16.32
CA VAL A 46 11.30 14.54 -15.88
C VAL A 46 12.72 15.09 -15.99
N LYS A 47 12.85 16.40 -16.15
CA LYS A 47 14.16 17.06 -16.17
C LYS A 47 14.91 16.78 -14.87
N ASP A 48 16.21 16.54 -14.95
CA ASP A 48 17.04 16.18 -13.79
C ASP A 48 16.91 17.19 -12.63
N ALA A 49 17.00 18.48 -12.92
CA ALA A 49 16.85 19.54 -11.93
C ALA A 49 15.49 19.55 -11.20
N LEU A 50 14.44 18.99 -11.80
CA LEU A 50 13.13 18.84 -11.16
C LEU A 50 13.05 17.56 -10.33
N LYS A 51 13.73 16.50 -10.77
CA LYS A 51 13.83 15.24 -10.03
C LYS A 51 14.56 15.44 -8.71
N ASP A 52 15.66 16.19 -8.72
CA ASP A 52 16.43 16.49 -7.50
C ASP A 52 15.56 17.27 -6.50
N LYS A 53 14.81 18.26 -6.98
CA LYS A 53 13.87 19.01 -6.15
C LYS A 53 12.76 18.12 -5.59
N LEU A 54 12.19 17.23 -6.41
CA LEU A 54 11.17 16.29 -5.96
C LEU A 54 11.72 15.41 -4.84
N GLN A 55 12.95 14.91 -4.97
CA GLN A 55 13.59 14.10 -3.95
C GLN A 55 13.76 14.86 -2.64
N VAL A 56 14.29 16.09 -2.68
CA VAL A 56 14.42 16.95 -1.48
C VAL A 56 13.06 17.22 -0.83
N MET A 57 12.02 17.46 -1.65
CA MET A 57 10.66 17.66 -1.13
C MET A 57 10.13 16.41 -0.42
N CYS A 58 10.41 15.22 -0.98
CA CYS A 58 10.00 13.95 -0.36
C CYS A 58 10.72 13.71 0.97
N GLU A 59 12.03 13.97 1.02
CA GLU A 59 12.86 13.84 2.23
C GLU A 59 12.37 14.78 3.34
N ASN A 60 12.12 16.06 3.01
CA ASN A 60 11.64 17.06 3.97
C ASN A 60 10.22 16.75 4.49
N ALA A 61 9.35 16.20 3.65
CA ALA A 61 7.98 15.88 4.02
C ALA A 61 7.85 14.50 4.69
N GLY A 62 8.90 13.68 4.68
CA GLY A 62 8.86 12.30 5.17
C GLY A 62 7.94 11.39 4.36
N MET A 63 7.70 11.71 3.08
CA MET A 63 6.79 10.99 2.20
C MET A 63 7.55 10.32 1.06
N THR A 64 6.94 9.29 0.48
CA THR A 64 7.45 8.65 -0.73
C THR A 64 7.19 9.51 -1.96
N GLN A 65 7.97 9.29 -3.03
CA GLN A 65 7.76 10.00 -4.31
C GLN A 65 6.35 9.76 -4.88
N ALA A 66 5.80 8.57 -4.69
CA ALA A 66 4.45 8.24 -5.15
C ALA A 66 3.39 9.08 -4.43
N GLU A 67 3.46 9.15 -3.09
CA GLU A 67 2.54 9.97 -2.29
C GLU A 67 2.66 11.45 -2.64
N MET A 68 3.88 11.94 -2.86
CA MET A 68 4.10 13.32 -3.30
C MET A 68 3.45 13.58 -4.67
N ILE A 69 3.57 12.65 -5.61
CA ILE A 69 2.92 12.75 -6.93
C ILE A 69 1.39 12.75 -6.79
N GLU A 70 0.82 11.87 -5.96
CA GLU A 70 -0.62 11.84 -5.71
C GLU A 70 -1.13 13.16 -5.12
N LEU A 71 -0.41 13.72 -4.14
CA LEU A 71 -0.75 15.02 -3.53
C LEU A 71 -0.67 16.15 -4.54
N LEU A 72 0.37 16.18 -5.37
CA LEU A 72 0.53 17.18 -6.43
C LEU A 72 -0.61 17.09 -7.46
N ILE A 73 -1.02 15.88 -7.84
CA ILE A 73 -2.16 15.65 -8.74
C ILE A 73 -3.45 16.15 -8.08
N GLN A 74 -3.75 15.75 -6.85
CA GLN A 74 -4.95 16.20 -6.13
C GLN A 74 -5.02 17.72 -6.02
N ARG A 75 -3.89 18.36 -5.66
CA ARG A 75 -3.81 19.82 -5.54
C ARG A 75 -3.96 20.52 -6.89
N ALA A 76 -3.46 19.94 -7.97
CA ALA A 76 -3.64 20.48 -9.32
C ALA A 76 -5.09 20.35 -9.79
N SER A 77 -5.76 19.23 -9.51
CA SER A 77 -7.17 19.01 -9.85
C SER A 77 -8.09 20.04 -9.19
N VAL A 78 -7.92 20.30 -7.89
CA VAL A 78 -8.73 21.30 -7.16
C VAL A 78 -8.60 22.71 -7.76
N LYS A 79 -7.42 23.07 -8.28
CA LYS A 79 -7.19 24.38 -8.92
C LYS A 79 -7.84 24.51 -10.30
N GLN A 80 -8.06 23.39 -11.00
CA GLN A 80 -8.75 23.40 -12.29
C GLN A 80 -10.25 23.65 -12.11
N ASP A 81 -10.86 23.05 -11.08
CA ASP A 81 -12.29 23.20 -10.80
C ASP A 81 -12.67 24.65 -10.42
N SER A 82 -11.77 25.38 -9.75
CA SER A 82 -12.01 26.79 -9.40
C SER A 82 -11.98 27.77 -10.59
N ASN A 83 -11.31 27.43 -11.69
CA ASN A 83 -11.20 28.30 -12.86
C ASN A 83 -12.40 28.16 -13.83
N VAL A 84 -13.18 27.08 -13.73
CA VAL A 84 -14.35 26.87 -14.60
C VAL A 84 -15.54 27.75 -14.18
N THR A 85 -15.68 28.05 -12.89
CA THR A 85 -16.84 28.79 -12.35
C THR A 85 -16.82 30.30 -12.66
N THR A 86 -15.69 30.87 -13.08
CA THR A 86 -15.58 32.32 -13.39
C THR A 86 -15.91 32.67 -14.85
N SER A 87 -16.31 31.69 -15.67
CA SER A 87 -16.54 31.90 -17.12
C SER A 87 -18.01 32.06 -17.53
N HIS A 88 -18.95 32.11 -16.58
CA HIS A 88 -20.36 32.37 -16.87
C HIS A 88 -20.91 33.51 -16.00
N SER A 89 -20.69 34.75 -16.43
CA SER A 89 -21.49 35.93 -16.09
C SER A 89 -21.40 36.93 -17.22
#